data_AF-A0A3N5JJQ2-F1
#
_entry.id   AF-A0A3N5JJQ2-F1
#
_cell.length_a   1.000
_cell.length_b   1.000
_cell.length_c   1.000
_cell.angle_alpha   90.00
_cell.angle_beta   90.00
_cell.angle_gamma   90.00
#
_symmetry.space_group_name_H-M   'P 1'
#
loop_
_entity.id
_entity.type
_entity.pdbx_description
1 polymer ?
#
loop_
_entity_poly.entity_id
_entity_poly.type
_entity_poly.pdbx_seq_one_letter_code
_entity_poly.pdbx_strand_id
1 'polypeptide(L)' 'RSRDVIEQRWLGDGKSTLHDLAEKYGVSAERIRQIEKAAFRKLKSAMAVA' A
#
# COMPACT_ATOMS: atom_id res chain seq x y z
N ARG A 1 -6.91 -3.83 4.68
CA ARG A 1 -6.60 -3.68 3.24
C ARG A 1 -5.45 -2.71 2.99
N SER A 2 -5.51 -1.43 3.41
CA SER A 2 -4.40 -0.49 3.19
C SER A 2 -3.11 -0.81 3.94
N ARG A 3 -3.20 -1.28 5.20
CA ARG A 3 -2.06 -1.73 5.99
C ARG A 3 -1.35 -2.94 5.37
N ASP A 4 -2.13 -3.94 4.97
CA ASP A 4 -1.67 -5.17 4.31
C ASP A 4 -0.88 -4.92 3.02
N VAL A 5 -1.36 -3.98 2.19
CA VAL A 5 -0.68 -3.56 0.95
C VAL A 5 0.68 -2.94 1.25
N ILE A 6 0.79 -2.11 2.30
CA ILE A 6 2.07 -1.51 2.69
C ILE A 6 2.99 -2.57 3.31
N GLU A 7 2.49 -3.43 4.19
CA GLU A 7 3.26 -4.53 4.78
C GLU A 7 3.84 -5.44 3.71
N GLN A 8 3.05 -5.89 2.74
CA GLN A 8 3.56 -6.76 1.67
C GLN A 8 4.55 -6.05 0.72
N ARG A 9 4.46 -4.73 0.54
CA ARG A 9 5.39 -3.99 -0.33
C ARG A 9 6.68 -3.55 0.36
N TRP A 10 6.64 -3.24 1.65
CA TRP A 10 7.74 -2.62 2.39
C TRP A 10 8.38 -3.53 3.43
N LEU A 11 7.62 -4.47 3.99
CA LEU A 11 8.05 -5.38 5.06
C LEU A 11 8.15 -6.85 4.59
N GLY A 12 7.70 -7.16 3.37
CA GLY A 12 7.82 -8.49 2.77
C GLY A 12 9.18 -8.75 2.13
N ASP A 13 9.74 -9.93 2.37
CA ASP A 13 11.06 -10.39 1.89
C ASP A 13 11.13 -10.46 0.34
N GLY A 14 9.99 -10.67 -0.32
CA GLY A 14 9.82 -10.53 -1.76
C GLY A 14 8.94 -9.33 -2.06
N LYS A 15 9.51 -8.25 -2.62
CA LYS A 15 8.77 -7.02 -2.98
C LYS A 15 7.61 -7.34 -3.90
N SER A 16 6.40 -7.50 -3.35
CA SER A 16 5.20 -7.73 -4.16
C SER A 16 5.00 -6.53 -5.08
N THR A 17 4.99 -6.80 -6.39
CA THR A 17 4.78 -5.74 -7.37
C THR A 17 3.34 -5.21 -7.27
N LEU A 18 3.10 -4.01 -7.81
CA LEU A 18 1.74 -3.47 -7.90
C LEU A 18 0.80 -4.39 -8.68
N HIS A 19 1.32 -5.15 -9.65
CA HIS A 19 0.55 -6.13 -10.42
C HIS A 19 0.22 -7.39 -9.59
N ASP A 20 1.17 -7.89 -8.82
CA ASP A 20 0.97 -9.06 -7.94
C ASP A 20 -0.11 -8.78 -6.89
N LEU A 21 -0.05 -7.60 -6.28
CA LEU A 21 -1.06 -7.13 -5.33
C LEU A 21 -2.41 -6.88 -6.02
N ALA A 22 -2.39 -6.32 -7.23
CA ALA A 22 -3.60 -6.11 -8.03
C ALA A 22 -4.33 -7.42 -8.31
N GLU A 23 -3.60 -8.44 -8.76
CA GLU A 23 -4.13 -9.76 -9.06
C GLU A 23 -4.65 -10.45 -7.79
N LYS A 24 -3.84 -10.46 -6.71
CA LYS A 24 -4.20 -11.04 -5.42
C LYS A 24 -5.47 -10.45 -4.81
N TYR A 25 -5.66 -9.14 -4.93
CA TYR A 25 -6.82 -8.45 -4.39
C TYR A 25 -7.97 -8.29 -5.39
N GLY A 26 -7.80 -8.73 -6.64
CA GLY A 26 -8.78 -8.57 -7.71
C GLY A 26 -9.09 -7.10 -8.03
N VAL A 27 -8.10 -6.21 -7.89
CA VAL A 27 -8.23 -4.77 -8.14
C VAL A 27 -7.17 -4.31 -9.13
N SER A 28 -7.37 -3.19 -9.81
CA SER A 28 -6.36 -2.67 -10.74
C SER A 28 -5.08 -2.20 -10.01
N ALA A 29 -3.93 -2.26 -10.69
CA ALA A 29 -2.66 -1.73 -10.16
C ALA A 29 -2.75 -0.25 -9.73
N GLU A 30 -3.54 0.54 -10.45
CA GLU A 30 -3.84 1.94 -10.08
C GLU A 30 -4.57 2.04 -8.73
N ARG A 31 -5.46 1.09 -8.43
CA ARG A 31 -6.16 1.06 -7.14
C ARG A 31 -5.21 0.79 -5.99
N ILE A 32 -4.26 -0.13 -6.17
CA ILE A 32 -3.19 -0.39 -5.20
C ILE A 32 -2.35 0.88 -4.98
N ARG A 33 -1.99 1.60 -6.06
CA ARG A 33 -1.27 2.88 -5.97
C ARG A 33 -2.05 3.95 -5.18
N GLN A 34 -3.36 4.06 -5.41
CA GLN A 34 -4.20 5.00 -4.65
C GLN A 34 -4.25 4.66 -3.15
N ILE A 35 -4.39 3.36 -2.82
CA ILE A 35 -4.39 2.87 -1.45
C ILE A 35 -3.08 3.24 -0.75
N GLU A 36 -1.95 3.06 -1.42
CA GLU A 36 -0.64 3.46 -0.91
C GLU A 36 -0.55 4.97 -0.67
N LYS A 37 -0.97 5.79 -1.64
CA LYS A 37 -0.93 7.26 -1.52
C LYS A 37 -1.85 7.76 -0.40
N ALA A 38 -2.98 7.10 -0.17
CA ALA A 38 -3.88 7.42 0.93
C ALA A 38 -3.26 7.03 2.29
N ALA A 39 -2.65 5.86 2.37
CA ALA A 39 -2.01 5.38 3.58
C ALA A 39 -0.75 6.19 3.95
N PHE A 40 0.08 6.59 2.98
CA PHE A 40 1.18 7.54 3.19
C PHE A 40 0.70 8.91 3.67
N ARG A 41 -0.41 9.42 3.11
CA ARG A 41 -1.02 10.67 3.62
C ARG A 41 -1.46 10.54 5.06
N LYS A 42 -2.07 9.41 5.44
CA LYS A 42 -2.51 9.16 6.80
C LYS A 42 -1.33 9.04 7.78
N LEU A 43 -0.25 8.34 7.38
CA LEU A 43 1.01 8.27 8.12
C LEU A 43 1.65 9.65 8.31
N LYS A 44 1.79 10.42 7.23
CA LYS A 44 2.35 11.77 7.28
C LYS A 44 1.51 12.68 8.16
N SER A 45 0.19 12.60 8.09
CA SER A 45 -0.71 13.37 8.96
C SER A 45 -0.57 12.95 10.43
N ALA A 46 -0.38 11.67 10.72
CA ALA A 46 -0.17 11.20 12.09
C ALA A 46 1.19 11.65 12.66
N MET A 47 2.24 11.73 11.81
CA MET A 47 3.57 12.20 12.21
C MET A 47 3.67 13.73 12.28
N ALA A 48 2.90 14.47 11.48
CA ALA A 48 2.90 15.93 11.49
C ALA A 48 2.13 16.54 12.67
N VAL A 49 1.42 15.72 13.45
CA VAL A 49 0.69 16.11 14.67
C VAL A 49 1.50 15.76 15.93
N ALA A 50 2.77 15.39 15.78
CA ALA A 50 3.70 15.10 16.88
C ALA A 50 4.50 16.34 17.30
#